data_AF-A0A9D9A4N2-F1
#
_entry.id   AF-A0A9D9A4N2-F1
#
_cell.length_a   1.000
_cell.length_b   1.000
_cell.length_c   1.000
_cell.angle_alpha   90.00
_cell.angle_beta   90.00
_cell.angle_gamma   90.00
#
_symmetry.space_group_name_H-M   'P 1'
#
loop_
_entity.id
_entity.type
_entity.pdbx_description
1 polymer ?
#
loop_
_entity_poly.entity_id
_entity_poly.type
_entity_poly.pdbx_seq_one_letter_code
_entity_poly.pdbx_strand_id
1 'polypeptide(L)'
;MDAIELTISNPRIDAVCIVSSDGGFHTLAQRVREKGLYVMGIGKRNTPTRLRRACHHFVYTDLLEKDEPEPVVAEEQSLEELLIRAYRATDSDGEAVYLGQLGTQLKKLDPAFDPRSYSFPSLKALIKANAHLFEMESETHDRCFISLKHGAVPEETNQVTEGVVRRWLGHYGFIDAAHGSYYFAKVNVIQEQRDRRLKSGDKVRFVVAKHPEPAAEHSSDQNGKAKEIEVISDSFVENEMAQL
;
A
#
# COMPACT_ATOMS: atom_id res chain seq x y z
N MET A 1 4.03 -30.58 -26.49
CA MET A 1 2.91 -29.68 -26.19
C MET A 1 3.24 -28.98 -24.88
N ASP A 2 3.45 -27.67 -24.92
CA ASP A 2 3.71 -26.87 -23.72
C ASP A 2 2.40 -26.71 -22.91
N ALA A 3 2.48 -26.47 -21.60
CA ALA A 3 1.30 -26.26 -20.75
C ALA A 3 0.42 -25.12 -21.29
N ILE A 4 1.04 -24.09 -21.87
CA ILE A 4 0.38 -22.98 -22.56
C ILE A 4 -0.45 -23.46 -23.75
N GLU A 5 0.13 -24.31 -24.58
CA GLU A 5 -0.51 -24.85 -25.77
C GLU A 5 -1.72 -25.70 -25.37
N LEU A 6 -1.57 -26.52 -24.33
CA LEU A 6 -2.67 -27.30 -23.77
C LEU A 6 -3.82 -26.43 -23.26
N THR A 7 -3.48 -25.37 -22.52
CA THR A 7 -4.45 -24.41 -21.98
C THR A 7 -5.18 -23.65 -23.09
N ILE A 8 -4.46 -23.19 -24.13
CA ILE A 8 -5.05 -22.40 -25.21
C ILE A 8 -5.84 -23.27 -26.18
N SER A 9 -5.39 -24.49 -26.46
CA SER A 9 -6.02 -25.39 -27.43
C SER A 9 -7.23 -26.13 -26.88
N ASN A 10 -7.41 -26.20 -25.56
CA ASN A 10 -8.54 -26.89 -24.94
C ASN A 10 -9.58 -25.90 -24.39
N PRO A 11 -10.73 -25.73 -25.06
CA PRO A 11 -11.76 -24.78 -24.64
C PRO A 11 -12.50 -25.19 -23.35
N ARG A 12 -12.19 -26.35 -22.75
CA ARG A 12 -12.76 -26.78 -21.46
C ARG A 12 -11.92 -26.31 -20.25
N ILE A 13 -10.77 -25.69 -20.50
CA ILE A 13 -9.94 -25.14 -19.43
C ILE A 13 -10.31 -23.67 -19.31
N ASP A 14 -10.89 -23.28 -18.17
CA ASP A 14 -11.29 -21.90 -17.89
C ASP A 14 -10.35 -21.19 -16.90
N ALA A 15 -9.44 -21.95 -16.28
CA ALA A 15 -8.55 -21.46 -15.24
C ALA A 15 -7.17 -22.13 -15.27
N VAL A 16 -6.14 -21.36 -14.89
CA VAL A 16 -4.76 -21.82 -14.71
C VAL A 16 -4.28 -21.45 -13.32
N CYS A 17 -3.64 -22.39 -12.63
CA CYS A 17 -2.94 -22.13 -11.39
C CYS A 17 -1.42 -22.16 -11.64
N ILE A 18 -0.72 -21.10 -11.26
CA ILE A 18 0.74 -20.97 -11.34
C ILE A 18 1.28 -21.04 -9.92
N VAL A 19 2.00 -22.12 -9.60
CA VAL A 19 2.65 -22.30 -8.30
C VAL A 19 4.13 -21.97 -8.43
N SER A 20 4.49 -20.72 -8.15
CA SER A 20 5.87 -20.23 -8.27
C SER A 20 6.08 -18.91 -7.53
N SER A 21 7.28 -18.72 -6.98
CA SER A 21 7.76 -17.42 -6.47
C SER A 21 8.68 -16.70 -7.46
N ASP A 22 8.97 -17.29 -8.62
CA ASP A 22 9.84 -16.71 -9.64
C ASP A 22 9.05 -15.70 -10.50
N GLY A 23 9.54 -14.46 -10.57
CA GLY A 23 8.97 -13.39 -11.41
C GLY A 23 8.95 -13.69 -12.91
N GLY A 24 9.70 -14.70 -13.38
CA GLY A 24 9.75 -15.13 -14.79
C GLY A 24 8.39 -15.53 -15.37
N PHE A 25 7.43 -15.96 -14.54
CA PHE A 25 6.10 -16.40 -15.00
C PHE A 25 5.10 -15.25 -15.23
N HIS A 26 5.48 -13.98 -15.02
CA HIS A 26 4.53 -12.86 -15.17
C HIS A 26 3.98 -12.74 -16.60
N THR A 27 4.80 -12.92 -17.64
CA THR A 27 4.36 -12.84 -19.04
C THR A 27 3.41 -13.98 -19.39
N LEU A 28 3.64 -15.17 -18.81
CA LEU A 28 2.73 -16.31 -18.94
C LEU A 28 1.35 -15.96 -18.34
N ALA A 29 1.34 -15.50 -17.09
CA ALA A 29 0.11 -15.13 -16.40
C ALA A 29 -0.68 -14.07 -17.19
N GLN A 30 0.00 -13.04 -17.71
CA GLN A 30 -0.65 -12.01 -18.56
C GLN A 30 -1.28 -12.60 -19.81
N ARG A 31 -0.56 -13.42 -20.58
CA ARG A 31 -1.09 -14.04 -21.82
C ARG A 31 -2.31 -14.92 -21.55
N VAL A 32 -2.28 -15.68 -20.46
CA VAL A 32 -3.42 -16.53 -20.07
C VAL A 32 -4.64 -15.67 -19.74
N ARG A 33 -4.46 -14.55 -19.03
CA ARG A 33 -5.56 -13.61 -18.75
C ARG A 33 -6.11 -12.93 -20.00
N GLU A 34 -5.25 -12.52 -20.92
CA GLU A 34 -5.66 -11.92 -22.20
C GLU A 34 -6.51 -12.87 -23.04
N LYS A 35 -6.35 -14.18 -22.87
CA LYS A 35 -7.19 -15.21 -23.47
C LYS A 35 -8.52 -15.44 -22.75
N GLY A 36 -8.81 -14.68 -21.69
CA GLY A 36 -10.05 -14.76 -20.92
C GLY A 36 -10.04 -15.82 -19.83
N LEU A 37 -8.89 -16.45 -19.56
CA LEU A 37 -8.77 -17.50 -18.56
C LEU A 37 -8.49 -16.92 -17.18
N TYR A 38 -9.09 -17.52 -16.16
CA TYR A 38 -8.82 -17.17 -14.77
C TYR A 38 -7.39 -17.60 -14.39
N VAL A 39 -6.69 -16.78 -13.61
CA VAL A 39 -5.28 -17.05 -13.25
C VAL A 39 -5.13 -16.91 -11.76
N MET A 40 -4.82 -18.02 -11.09
CA MET A 40 -4.49 -18.07 -9.69
C MET A 40 -2.98 -18.24 -9.53
N GLY A 41 -2.31 -17.34 -8.81
CA GLY A 41 -0.93 -17.51 -8.40
C GLY A 41 -0.84 -18.10 -6.99
N ILE A 42 0.16 -18.93 -6.75
CA ILE A 42 0.54 -19.39 -5.41
C ILE A 42 2.05 -19.24 -5.26
N GLY A 43 2.51 -18.59 -4.21
CA GLY A 43 3.95 -18.38 -4.00
C GLY A 43 4.29 -17.82 -2.63
N LYS A 44 5.58 -17.61 -2.36
CA LYS A 44 6.07 -17.08 -1.08
C LYS A 44 5.85 -15.57 -0.96
N ARG A 45 5.96 -15.00 0.24
CA ARG A 45 5.85 -13.55 0.50
C ARG A 45 6.82 -12.71 -0.33
N ASN A 46 8.01 -13.22 -0.61
CA ASN A 46 9.03 -12.56 -1.42
C ASN A 46 8.76 -12.62 -2.94
N THR A 47 7.61 -13.13 -3.38
CA THR A 47 7.26 -13.20 -4.81
C THR A 47 7.17 -11.78 -5.40
N PRO A 48 7.88 -11.50 -6.52
CA PRO A 48 7.87 -10.17 -7.13
C PRO A 48 6.47 -9.67 -7.47
N THR A 49 6.21 -8.39 -7.18
CA THR A 49 4.92 -7.73 -7.43
C THR A 49 4.45 -7.86 -8.88
N ARG A 50 5.37 -7.97 -9.85
CA ARG A 50 5.05 -8.19 -11.27
C ARG A 50 4.27 -9.48 -11.50
N LEU A 51 4.65 -10.59 -10.86
CA LEU A 51 3.92 -11.86 -10.98
C LEU A 51 2.60 -11.77 -10.22
N ARG A 52 2.59 -11.22 -9.00
CA ARG A 52 1.37 -11.09 -8.18
C ARG A 52 0.28 -10.30 -8.92
N ARG A 53 0.65 -9.14 -9.49
CA ARG A 53 -0.26 -8.29 -10.29
C ARG A 53 -0.66 -8.90 -11.63
N ALA A 54 0.13 -9.83 -12.15
CA ALA A 54 -0.19 -10.55 -13.37
C ALA A 54 -1.29 -11.60 -13.15
N CYS A 55 -1.64 -11.97 -11.92
CA CYS A 55 -2.73 -12.90 -11.61
C CYS A 55 -4.07 -12.20 -11.37
N HIS A 56 -5.18 -12.96 -11.38
CA HIS A 56 -6.48 -12.51 -10.88
C HIS A 56 -6.58 -12.62 -9.35
N HIS A 57 -5.91 -13.62 -8.78
CA HIS A 57 -5.81 -13.85 -7.34
C HIS A 57 -4.47 -14.50 -7.06
N PHE A 58 -3.83 -14.11 -5.97
CA PHE A 58 -2.54 -14.62 -5.55
C PHE A 58 -2.63 -15.06 -4.09
N VAL A 59 -2.23 -16.29 -3.78
CA VAL A 59 -2.29 -16.83 -2.43
C VAL A 59 -0.87 -17.10 -1.95
N TYR A 60 -0.54 -16.62 -0.76
CA TYR A 60 0.74 -16.92 -0.16
C TYR A 60 0.77 -18.37 0.38
N THR A 61 1.91 -19.03 0.25
CA THR A 61 2.06 -20.44 0.68
C THR A 61 1.87 -20.62 2.18
N ASP A 62 2.29 -19.66 2.99
CA ASP A 62 2.11 -19.65 4.45
C ASP A 62 0.62 -19.63 4.85
N LEU A 63 -0.24 -18.97 4.07
CA LEU A 63 -1.70 -18.95 4.28
C LEU A 63 -2.40 -20.28 4.00
N LEU A 64 -1.70 -21.24 3.40
CA LEU A 64 -2.17 -22.61 3.17
C LEU A 64 -1.72 -23.57 4.27
N GLU A 65 -0.67 -23.21 5.00
CA GLU A 65 -0.15 -23.95 6.13
C GLU A 65 -1.01 -23.65 7.37
N LYS A 66 -1.07 -24.57 8.33
CA LYS A 66 -1.88 -24.42 9.56
C LYS A 66 -1.24 -23.48 10.60
N ASP A 67 -0.06 -22.96 10.30
CA ASP A 67 0.71 -22.12 11.19
C ASP A 67 0.24 -20.66 11.13
N GLU A 68 0.54 -19.89 12.17
CA GLU A 68 0.21 -18.46 12.19
C GLU A 68 0.93 -17.75 11.04
N PRO A 69 0.20 -17.02 10.17
CA PRO A 69 0.79 -16.44 8.98
C PRO A 69 1.81 -15.37 9.34
N GLU A 70 2.93 -15.33 8.61
CA GLU A 70 3.91 -14.27 8.80
C GLU A 70 3.27 -12.91 8.42
N PRO A 71 3.45 -11.86 9.26
CA PRO A 71 2.93 -10.55 8.96
C PRO A 71 3.58 -10.00 7.68
N VAL A 72 2.77 -9.30 6.87
CA VAL A 72 3.23 -8.72 5.60
C VAL A 72 4.48 -7.85 5.77
N VAL A 73 5.52 -8.20 5.02
CA VAL A 73 6.73 -7.40 4.89
C VAL A 73 6.41 -6.20 3.99
N ALA A 74 6.14 -5.06 4.64
CA ALA A 74 6.04 -3.70 4.11
C ALA A 74 5.85 -3.57 2.57
N GLU A 75 4.59 -3.55 2.13
CA GLU A 75 4.25 -3.10 0.79
C GLU A 75 4.31 -1.56 0.68
N GLU A 76 4.39 -1.06 -0.56
CA GLU A 76 4.52 0.36 -0.90
C GLU A 76 3.32 1.23 -0.47
N GLN A 77 2.21 0.63 -0.04
CA GLN A 77 0.94 1.29 0.28
C GLN A 77 0.46 0.87 1.68
N SER A 78 -0.07 1.82 2.46
CA SER A 78 -0.65 1.48 3.77
C SER A 78 -1.97 0.70 3.62
N LEU A 79 -2.28 -0.19 4.57
CA LEU A 79 -3.54 -0.95 4.58
C LEU A 79 -4.75 -0.01 4.54
N GLU A 80 -4.69 1.11 5.27
CA GLU A 80 -5.76 2.12 5.30
C GLU A 80 -6.00 2.73 3.92
N GLU A 81 -4.93 3.14 3.22
CA GLU A 81 -5.04 3.67 1.86
C GLU A 81 -5.61 2.64 0.88
N LEU A 82 -5.23 1.36 1.01
CA LEU A 82 -5.76 0.29 0.19
C LEU A 82 -7.27 0.12 0.42
N LEU A 83 -7.72 0.12 1.68
CA LEU A 83 -9.14 0.01 2.03
C LEU A 83 -9.97 1.19 1.52
N ILE A 84 -9.47 2.43 1.71
CA ILE A 84 -10.14 3.64 1.22
C ILE A 84 -10.23 3.64 -0.30
N ARG A 85 -9.14 3.27 -0.99
CA ARG A 85 -9.12 3.21 -2.46
C ARG A 85 -10.07 2.14 -2.99
N ALA A 86 -10.14 0.98 -2.32
CA ALA A 86 -11.08 -0.08 -2.68
C ALA A 86 -12.53 0.38 -2.50
N TYR A 87 -12.84 1.09 -1.42
CA TYR A 87 -14.16 1.66 -1.19
C TYR A 87 -14.53 2.70 -2.25
N ARG A 88 -13.64 3.66 -2.56
CA ARG A 88 -13.87 4.64 -3.63
C ARG A 88 -14.09 4.01 -5.01
N ALA A 89 -13.51 2.83 -5.25
CA ALA A 89 -13.67 2.09 -6.50
C ALA A 89 -15.01 1.33 -6.62
N THR A 90 -15.87 1.35 -5.60
CA THR A 90 -17.22 0.75 -5.69
C THR A 90 -18.26 1.69 -6.31
N ASP A 91 -17.93 2.95 -6.57
CA ASP A 91 -18.81 3.93 -7.23
C ASP A 91 -20.18 4.04 -6.56
N SER A 92 -20.19 4.06 -5.22
CA SER A 92 -21.43 4.02 -4.43
C SER A 92 -22.03 5.39 -4.13
N ASP A 93 -21.52 6.48 -4.71
CA ASP A 93 -22.03 7.86 -4.51
C ASP A 93 -22.21 8.26 -3.02
N GLY A 94 -21.39 7.70 -2.12
CA GLY A 94 -21.46 7.96 -0.68
C GLY A 94 -22.47 7.09 0.09
N GLU A 95 -23.10 6.12 -0.58
CA GLU A 95 -23.97 5.13 0.04
C GLU A 95 -23.20 3.94 0.64
N ALA A 96 -23.91 3.18 1.46
CA ALA A 96 -23.43 1.96 2.07
C ALA A 96 -23.06 0.90 1.00
N VAL A 97 -21.84 0.39 1.12
CA VAL A 97 -21.26 -0.61 0.21
C VAL A 97 -21.40 -1.99 0.82
N TYR A 98 -21.82 -2.96 0.01
CA TYR A 98 -21.80 -4.36 0.45
C TYR A 98 -20.36 -4.84 0.66
N LEU A 99 -20.07 -5.45 1.81
CA LEU A 99 -18.73 -5.91 2.17
C LEU A 99 -18.09 -6.83 1.12
N GLY A 100 -18.90 -7.65 0.43
CA GLY A 100 -18.42 -8.49 -0.68
C GLY A 100 -17.96 -7.69 -1.90
N GLN A 101 -18.57 -6.54 -2.18
CA GLN A 101 -18.14 -5.62 -3.23
C GLN A 101 -16.80 -4.98 -2.88
N LEU A 102 -16.61 -4.55 -1.61
CA LEU A 102 -15.31 -4.07 -1.14
C LEU A 102 -14.24 -5.15 -1.31
N GLY A 103 -14.51 -6.38 -0.87
CA GLY A 103 -13.60 -7.51 -1.03
C GLY A 103 -13.22 -7.77 -2.49
N THR A 104 -14.17 -7.59 -3.41
CA THR A 104 -13.93 -7.69 -4.86
C THR A 104 -13.01 -6.58 -5.36
N GLN A 105 -13.20 -5.33 -4.93
CA GLN A 105 -12.32 -4.23 -5.30
C GLN A 105 -10.92 -4.38 -4.70
N LEU A 106 -10.81 -4.85 -3.46
CA LEU A 106 -9.52 -5.15 -2.82
C LEU A 106 -8.70 -6.13 -3.65
N LYS A 107 -9.31 -7.23 -4.10
CA LYS A 107 -8.63 -8.23 -4.95
C LYS A 107 -8.29 -7.71 -6.35
N LYS A 108 -9.03 -6.74 -6.87
CA LYS A 108 -8.69 -6.07 -8.14
C LYS A 108 -7.49 -5.14 -8.00
N LEU A 109 -7.39 -4.42 -6.88
CA LEU A 109 -6.29 -3.50 -6.60
C LEU A 109 -5.01 -4.24 -6.19
N ASP A 110 -5.15 -5.25 -5.33
CA ASP A 110 -4.10 -6.14 -4.89
C ASP A 110 -4.59 -7.60 -4.98
N PRO A 111 -4.18 -8.35 -6.03
CA PRO A 111 -4.52 -9.77 -6.16
C PRO A 111 -4.06 -10.63 -4.99
N ALA A 112 -3.06 -10.19 -4.20
CA ALA A 112 -2.53 -10.91 -3.05
C ALA A 112 -3.23 -10.57 -1.72
N PHE A 113 -4.25 -9.69 -1.75
CA PHE A 113 -4.95 -9.26 -0.55
C PHE A 113 -5.68 -10.44 0.12
N ASP A 114 -5.31 -10.71 1.38
CA ASP A 114 -6.00 -11.64 2.27
C ASP A 114 -6.00 -11.05 3.69
N PRO A 115 -7.16 -10.93 4.37
CA PRO A 115 -7.23 -10.40 5.73
C PRO A 115 -6.34 -11.11 6.74
N ARG A 116 -6.08 -12.42 6.53
CA ARG A 116 -5.22 -13.22 7.41
C ARG A 116 -3.77 -12.77 7.38
N SER A 117 -3.33 -12.16 6.27
CA SER A 117 -2.02 -11.52 6.15
C SER A 117 -1.84 -10.34 7.10
N TYR A 118 -2.94 -9.79 7.62
CA TYR A 118 -3.02 -8.68 8.54
C TYR A 118 -3.51 -9.13 9.93
N SER A 119 -3.41 -10.43 10.23
CA SER A 119 -3.85 -11.02 11.50
C SER A 119 -5.36 -10.97 11.76
N PHE A 120 -6.18 -10.88 10.69
CA PHE A 120 -7.63 -10.93 10.81
C PHE A 120 -8.23 -12.19 10.17
N PRO A 121 -9.15 -12.90 10.84
CA PRO A 121 -9.73 -14.14 10.33
C PRO A 121 -10.70 -13.92 9.15
N SER A 122 -11.17 -12.69 8.95
CA SER A 122 -12.10 -12.34 7.88
C SER A 122 -12.01 -10.86 7.53
N LEU A 123 -12.51 -10.49 6.34
CA LEU A 123 -12.62 -9.09 5.94
C LEU A 123 -13.51 -8.31 6.91
N LYS A 124 -14.58 -8.93 7.44
CA LYS A 124 -15.46 -8.34 8.45
C LYS A 124 -14.70 -8.00 9.73
N ALA A 125 -13.83 -8.89 10.20
CA ALA A 125 -13.00 -8.64 11.39
C ALA A 125 -11.99 -7.51 11.14
N LEU A 126 -11.36 -7.49 9.96
CA LEU A 126 -10.46 -6.42 9.54
C LEU A 126 -11.17 -5.05 9.49
N ILE A 127 -12.38 -4.98 8.94
CA ILE A 127 -13.15 -3.72 8.90
C ILE A 127 -13.59 -3.30 10.31
N LYS A 128 -14.04 -4.24 11.17
CA LYS A 128 -14.37 -3.94 12.57
C LYS A 128 -13.18 -3.36 13.35
N ALA A 129 -11.97 -3.87 13.10
CA ALA A 129 -10.75 -3.35 13.72
C ALA A 129 -10.35 -1.96 13.19
N ASN A 130 -10.79 -1.60 11.99
CA ASN A 130 -10.58 -0.28 11.37
C ASN A 130 -11.85 0.59 11.46
N ALA A 131 -12.52 0.58 12.62
CA ALA A 131 -13.75 1.34 12.85
C ALA A 131 -13.56 2.87 12.86
N HIS A 132 -12.32 3.36 12.85
CA HIS A 132 -12.01 4.77 12.61
C HIS A 132 -12.22 5.15 11.13
N LEU A 133 -12.09 4.19 10.20
CA LEU A 133 -12.29 4.42 8.77
C LEU A 133 -13.74 4.17 8.34
N PHE A 134 -14.35 3.11 8.86
CA PHE A 134 -15.65 2.62 8.39
C PHE A 134 -16.70 2.61 9.49
N GLU A 135 -17.93 2.90 9.11
CA GLU A 135 -19.13 2.65 9.89
C GLU A 135 -19.85 1.42 9.31
N MET A 136 -20.35 0.54 10.18
CA MET A 136 -21.13 -0.63 9.77
C MET A 136 -22.61 -0.29 9.88
N GLU A 137 -23.26 -0.06 8.74
CA GLU A 137 -24.66 0.39 8.71
C GLU A 137 -25.66 -0.73 8.94
N SER A 138 -25.35 -1.95 8.50
CA SER A 138 -26.15 -3.13 8.81
C SER A 138 -25.32 -4.39 8.86
N GLU A 139 -25.62 -5.22 9.84
CA GLU A 139 -25.00 -6.52 10.06
C GLU A 139 -26.11 -7.56 10.28
N THR A 140 -26.40 -8.34 9.25
CA THR A 140 -27.16 -9.58 9.37
C THR A 140 -26.21 -10.77 9.21
N HIS A 141 -26.71 -12.00 9.39
CA HIS A 141 -25.89 -13.20 9.22
C HIS A 141 -25.23 -13.28 7.82
N ASP A 142 -25.92 -12.81 6.77
CA ASP A 142 -25.45 -12.96 5.38
C ASP A 142 -25.11 -11.63 4.69
N ARG A 143 -25.48 -10.48 5.28
CA ARG A 143 -25.29 -9.17 4.67
C ARG A 143 -24.62 -8.20 5.63
N CYS A 144 -23.55 -7.59 5.16
CA CYS A 144 -22.80 -6.57 5.87
C CYS A 144 -22.64 -5.38 4.93
N PHE A 145 -23.15 -4.22 5.32
CA PHE A 145 -22.97 -2.98 4.60
C PHE A 145 -22.12 -2.01 5.42
N ILE A 146 -21.24 -1.29 4.73
CA ILE A 146 -20.29 -0.37 5.35
C ILE A 146 -20.29 0.96 4.61
N SER A 147 -20.05 2.06 5.32
CA SER A 147 -19.78 3.36 4.72
C SER A 147 -18.49 3.95 5.26
N LEU A 148 -17.87 4.82 4.49
CA LEU A 148 -16.68 5.55 4.93
C LEU A 148 -17.12 6.66 5.89
N LYS A 149 -16.52 6.75 7.08
CA LYS A 149 -16.84 7.84 8.00
C LYS A 149 -16.43 9.19 7.40
N HIS A 150 -17.26 10.22 7.59
CA HIS A 150 -16.86 11.60 7.26
C HIS A 150 -15.63 11.96 8.11
N GLY A 151 -14.50 12.28 7.46
CA GLY A 151 -13.21 12.53 8.12
C GLY A 151 -12.35 11.28 8.40
N ALA A 152 -12.74 10.10 7.92
CA ALA A 152 -11.94 8.86 7.98
C ALA A 152 -10.59 8.95 7.25
N VAL A 153 -10.49 9.89 6.31
CA VAL A 153 -9.23 10.28 5.72
C VAL A 153 -8.71 11.37 6.67
N PRO A 154 -7.57 11.19 7.38
CA PRO A 154 -6.88 12.36 7.90
C PRO A 154 -6.81 13.30 6.70
N GLU A 155 -7.31 14.53 6.82
CA GLU A 155 -7.19 15.52 5.74
C GLU A 155 -5.77 15.35 5.21
N GLU A 156 -5.65 14.80 3.98
CA GLU A 156 -4.38 14.78 3.30
C GLU A 156 -4.19 16.25 2.99
N THR A 157 -3.65 16.98 3.97
CA THR A 157 -3.14 18.30 3.73
C THR A 157 -2.01 18.05 2.75
N ASN A 158 -2.33 18.15 1.45
CA ASN A 158 -1.35 18.37 0.39
C ASN A 158 -0.60 19.71 0.58
N GLN A 159 -0.58 20.22 1.81
CA GLN A 159 0.27 21.26 2.31
C GLN A 159 1.70 20.77 2.22
N VAL A 160 2.37 21.28 1.20
CA VAL A 160 3.81 21.19 1.06
C VAL A 160 4.44 22.06 2.13
N THR A 161 5.35 21.49 2.90
CA THR A 161 6.09 22.17 3.98
C THR A 161 7.58 21.86 3.84
N GLU A 162 8.41 22.74 4.37
CA GLU A 162 9.86 22.57 4.44
C GLU A 162 10.29 22.27 5.87
N GLY A 163 11.36 21.49 6.00
CA GLY A 163 11.94 21.12 7.29
C GLY A 163 13.37 20.64 7.15
N VAL A 164 13.94 20.20 8.27
CA VAL A 164 15.31 19.70 8.34
C VAL A 164 15.30 18.28 8.86
N VAL A 165 16.03 17.38 8.20
CA VAL A 165 16.18 16.00 8.67
C VAL A 165 16.89 16.02 10.02
N ARG A 166 16.16 15.77 11.10
CA ARG A 166 16.70 15.68 12.46
C ARG A 166 17.58 14.45 12.62
N ARG A 167 17.10 13.29 12.15
CA ARG A 167 17.79 12.01 12.28
C ARG A 167 17.47 11.10 11.09
N TRP A 168 18.49 10.43 10.58
CA TRP A 168 18.38 9.44 9.52
C TRP A 168 19.00 8.11 9.97
N LEU A 169 18.27 7.01 9.79
CA LEU A 169 18.65 5.65 10.24
C LEU A 169 18.79 4.67 9.06
N GLY A 170 18.95 5.19 7.84
CA GLY A 170 19.19 4.39 6.62
C GLY A 170 17.93 3.93 5.88
N HIS A 171 16.86 3.61 6.61
CA HIS A 171 15.59 3.14 6.05
C HIS A 171 14.40 4.01 6.45
N TYR A 172 14.53 4.81 7.51
CA TYR A 172 13.59 5.86 7.90
C TYR A 172 14.32 7.02 8.59
N GLY A 173 13.62 8.13 8.76
CA GLY A 173 14.10 9.29 9.49
C GLY A 173 12.98 10.15 10.04
N PHE A 174 13.41 11.24 10.69
CA PHE A 174 12.54 12.26 11.25
C PHE A 174 12.94 13.63 10.71
N ILE A 175 11.95 14.43 10.35
CA ILE A 175 12.08 15.81 9.88
C ILE A 175 11.49 16.71 10.96
N ASP A 176 12.26 17.71 11.42
CA ASP A 176 11.71 18.78 12.25
C ASP A 176 11.21 19.90 11.32
N ALA A 177 9.98 20.34 11.52
CA ALA A 177 9.35 21.44 10.79
C ALA A 177 8.56 22.36 11.74
N ALA A 178 8.00 23.45 11.21
CA ALA A 178 7.33 24.49 12.01
C ALA A 178 6.23 23.96 12.95
N HIS A 179 5.52 22.91 12.53
CA HIS A 179 4.40 22.33 13.29
C HIS A 179 4.74 21.04 14.05
N GLY A 180 6.03 20.68 14.16
CA GLY A 180 6.48 19.51 14.93
C GLY A 180 7.37 18.56 14.12
N SER A 181 7.56 17.36 14.65
CA SER A 181 8.39 16.33 14.03
C SER A 181 7.56 15.39 13.15
N TYR A 182 8.10 15.05 11.99
CA TYR A 182 7.46 14.20 10.98
C TYR A 182 8.32 12.98 10.69
N TYR A 183 7.73 11.80 10.79
CA TYR A 183 8.33 10.54 10.39
C TYR A 183 8.25 10.34 8.87
N PHE A 184 9.32 9.80 8.28
CA PHE A 184 9.31 9.35 6.89
C PHE A 184 10.14 8.08 6.68
N ALA A 185 9.71 7.23 5.76
CA ALA A 185 10.47 6.07 5.30
C ALA A 185 11.27 6.40 4.03
N LYS A 186 12.30 5.61 3.71
CA LYS A 186 13.09 5.76 2.47
C LYS A 186 12.22 5.71 1.21
N VAL A 187 11.17 4.89 1.22
CA VAL A 187 10.22 4.77 0.10
C VAL A 187 9.43 6.06 -0.14
N ASN A 188 9.33 6.94 0.85
CA ASN A 188 8.63 8.22 0.74
C ASN A 188 9.51 9.29 0.07
N VAL A 189 10.82 9.05 -0.12
CA VAL A 189 11.71 9.93 -0.89
C VAL A 189 11.35 9.83 -2.37
N ILE A 190 11.33 10.97 -3.07
CA ILE A 190 11.02 11.02 -4.51
C ILE A 190 11.97 10.12 -5.30
N GLN A 191 11.44 9.50 -6.36
CA GLN A 191 12.13 8.43 -7.08
C GLN A 191 13.51 8.87 -7.59
N GLU A 192 13.64 10.12 -8.01
CA GLU A 192 14.86 10.75 -8.53
C GLU A 192 15.97 10.86 -7.46
N GLN A 193 15.61 10.85 -6.18
CA GLN A 193 16.52 11.05 -5.06
C GLN A 193 16.57 9.86 -4.08
N ARG A 194 15.89 8.74 -4.36
CA ARG A 194 15.88 7.55 -3.47
C ARG A 194 17.27 6.96 -3.20
N ASP A 195 18.19 7.09 -4.14
CA ASP A 195 19.57 6.61 -4.00
C ASP A 195 20.50 7.62 -3.32
N ARG A 196 20.02 8.84 -3.07
CA ARG A 196 20.78 9.87 -2.36
C ARG A 196 20.99 9.46 -0.89
N ARG A 197 22.21 9.62 -0.40
CA ARG A 197 22.53 9.47 1.02
C ARG A 197 22.01 10.67 1.80
N LEU A 198 20.81 10.54 2.36
CA LEU A 198 20.28 11.47 3.35
C LEU A 198 21.15 11.48 4.60
N LYS A 199 21.30 12.66 5.20
CA LYS A 199 21.99 12.85 6.49
C LYS A 199 21.21 13.82 7.38
N SER A 200 21.50 13.76 8.68
CA SER A 200 21.02 14.78 9.62
C SER A 200 21.51 16.16 9.18
N GLY A 201 20.61 17.14 9.19
CA GLY A 201 20.86 18.51 8.73
C GLY A 201 20.48 18.81 7.28
N ASP A 202 20.09 17.81 6.47
CA ASP A 202 19.61 18.07 5.11
C ASP A 202 18.27 18.83 5.15
N LYS A 203 18.19 19.94 4.39
CA LYS A 203 16.93 20.65 4.16
C LYS A 203 16.07 19.85 3.18
N VAL A 204 14.81 19.68 3.53
CA VAL A 204 13.86 18.91 2.72
C VAL A 204 12.54 19.64 2.58
N ARG A 205 11.92 19.47 1.42
CA ARG A 205 10.52 19.75 1.16
C ARG A 205 9.76 18.43 1.19
N PHE A 206 8.57 18.44 1.78
CA PHE A 206 7.74 17.24 1.88
C PHE A 206 6.26 17.61 1.94
N VAL A 207 5.42 16.66 1.58
CA VAL A 207 3.97 16.74 1.73
C VAL A 207 3.58 16.16 3.08
N VAL A 208 2.76 16.90 3.84
CA VAL A 208 2.25 16.42 5.12
C VAL A 208 1.20 15.32 4.88
N ALA A 209 1.51 14.09 5.25
CA ALA A 209 0.57 12.96 5.18
C ALA A 209 -0.30 12.85 6.44
N LYS A 210 0.22 13.29 7.60
CA LYS A 210 -0.48 13.39 8.88
C LYS A 210 0.20 14.47 9.72
N HIS A 211 -0.56 15.38 10.34
CA HIS A 211 0.01 16.33 11.31
C HIS A 211 0.38 15.63 12.63
N PRO A 212 1.41 16.10 13.34
CA PRO A 212 1.77 15.56 14.66
C PRO A 212 0.66 15.84 15.69
N GLU A 213 0.31 14.84 16.49
CA GLU A 213 -0.66 14.93 17.57
C GLU A 213 0.07 14.84 18.93
N PRO A 214 0.52 15.96 19.52
CA PRO A 214 1.33 15.94 20.74
C PRO A 214 0.59 15.40 21.97
N ALA A 215 -0.74 15.29 21.92
CA ALA A 215 -1.58 14.73 22.98
C ALA A 215 -1.84 13.21 22.84
N ALA A 216 -1.25 12.54 21.85
CA ALA A 216 -1.48 11.11 21.63
C ALA A 216 -0.84 10.24 22.74
N GLU A 217 -1.61 9.27 23.25
CA GLU A 217 -1.19 8.34 24.32
C GLU A 217 -0.05 7.39 23.88
N HIS A 218 0.08 7.14 22.58
CA HIS A 218 1.10 6.27 22.00
C HIS A 218 2.23 7.06 21.31
N SER A 219 3.49 6.73 21.61
CA SER A 219 4.67 7.43 21.10
C SER A 219 4.79 7.43 19.57
N SER A 220 4.20 6.44 18.88
CA SER A 220 4.15 6.37 17.41
C SER A 220 3.24 7.42 16.77
N ASP A 221 2.22 7.90 17.49
CA ASP A 221 1.22 8.84 17.00
C ASP A 221 1.53 10.29 17.35
N GLN A 222 2.54 10.51 18.20
CA GLN A 222 3.02 11.85 18.57
C GLN A 222 3.66 12.60 17.40
N ASN A 223 4.23 11.87 16.43
CA ASN A 223 4.89 12.45 15.27
C ASN A 223 3.94 12.44 14.06
N GLY A 224 4.03 13.48 13.24
CA GLY A 224 3.34 13.53 11.95
C GLY A 224 3.95 12.53 10.96
N LYS A 225 3.33 12.36 9.79
CA LYS A 225 3.87 11.56 8.67
C LYS A 225 4.17 12.47 7.49
N ALA A 226 5.30 12.23 6.83
CA ALA A 226 5.72 12.94 5.62
C ALA A 226 5.80 12.00 4.42
N LYS A 227 5.32 12.46 3.26
CA LYS A 227 5.42 11.81 1.95
C LYS A 227 6.07 12.75 0.92
N GLU A 228 6.53 12.20 -0.20
CA GLU A 228 7.15 12.96 -1.30
C GLU A 228 8.33 13.84 -0.84
N ILE A 229 9.29 13.23 -0.12
CA ILE A 229 10.44 13.96 0.42
C ILE A 229 11.41 14.29 -0.72
N GLU A 230 11.64 15.58 -0.92
CA GLU A 230 12.62 16.16 -1.84
C GLU A 230 13.70 16.90 -1.04
N VAL A 231 14.97 16.58 -1.26
CA VAL A 231 16.10 17.28 -0.64
C VAL A 231 16.39 18.55 -1.42
N ILE A 232 16.22 19.70 -0.76
CA ILE A 232 16.54 21.01 -1.31
C ILE A 232 18.03 21.26 -1.04
N SER A 233 18.84 21.31 -2.09
CA SER A 233 20.20 21.86 -1.97
C SER A 233 20.12 23.37 -2.01
N ASP A 234 20.68 24.07 -1.02
CA ASP A 234 20.99 25.50 -1.15
C ASP A 234 21.95 25.63 -2.34
N SER A 235 21.44 26.11 -3.47
CA SER A 235 22.27 26.56 -4.58
C SER A 235 23.14 27.69 -4.06
N PHE A 236 24.45 27.45 -4.06
CA PHE A 236 25.48 28.40 -3.65
C PHE A 236 25.24 29.78 -4.27
N VAL A 237 25.23 30.79 -3.40
CA VAL A 237 25.66 32.14 -3.69
C VAL A 237 27.16 32.07 -4.04
N GLU A 238 27.47 31.91 -5.32
CA GLU A 238 28.82 32.12 -5.87
C GLU A 238 28.69 32.94 -7.15
N ASN A 239 28.47 34.25 -7.00
CA ASN A 239 28.89 35.22 -8.01
C ASN A 239 28.87 36.65 -7.45
N GLU A 240 29.86 37.05 -6.65
CA GLU A 240 30.30 38.46 -6.53
C GLU A 240 31.58 38.65 -5.68
N MET A 241 32.66 37.90 -5.94
CA MET A 241 34.00 38.26 -5.44
C MET A 241 35.10 37.94 -6.47
N ALA A 242 34.92 38.43 -7.70
CA ALA A 242 35.98 38.42 -8.71
C ALA A 242 35.84 39.61 -9.67
N GLN A 243 36.06 40.82 -9.14
CA GLN A 243 36.61 41.97 -9.89
C GLN A 243 36.92 43.10 -8.92
N LEU A 244 38.11 43.07 -8.34
CA LEU A 244 38.91 44.22 -7.91
C LEU A 244 40.39 43.80 -7.88
#